data_AF-A0A8T4CMP1-F1
#
_entry.id   AF-A0A8T4CMP1-F1
#
_cell.length_a   1.000
_cell.length_b   1.000
_cell.length_c   1.000
_cell.angle_alpha   90.00
_cell.angle_beta   90.00
_cell.angle_gamma   90.00
#
_symmetry.space_group_name_H-M   'P 1'
#
loop_
_entity.id
_entity.type
_entity.pdbx_description
1 polymer ?
#
loop_
_entity_poly.entity_id
_entity_poly.type
_entity_poly.pdbx_seq_one_letter_code
_entity_poly.pdbx_strand_id
1 'polypeptide(L)'
;MKRLLLIGLDGAMLSFIKKFSEDGKLPCFRRLMEEGSFAEALPAMPTDTPTNWTTIATGAWTGTHGITGFSAHLPGEPLDKSYPTMGTKMCKAEFLWDVAEKADKTCILLYYPISWPPTIKKGIVIDGAGPAGMGEFRLSPETQFATKTSIETRNWYGSSPISVSPSKAKDWTNLPKSFSTPLEMVVSISSGVLISWTAEGPVIVGESESVTKGTYHAVVLDRSKKGYDRVLICREKDASKPVASLNVGEWSDWIFESFEEPKETVKGYFKFKLAELSSNAEKLILHRTEVFKGEGWAYPKQVSEELVKNVGPFIPSIECRARFDSATNFEQARYQADYLVKAAEYLTKNYQWDLFITQVHIQDWLNHRWLSYMCEKSSTYDPEKAKHAWSE
;
A
#
# COMPACT_ATOMS: atom_id res chain seq x y z
N MET A 1 24.69 8.02 -24.63
CA MET A 1 23.53 8.92 -24.44
C MET A 1 23.33 9.11 -22.93
N LYS A 2 22.96 10.30 -22.45
CA LYS A 2 22.68 10.49 -21.01
C LYS A 2 21.26 9.97 -20.71
N ARG A 3 21.09 9.23 -19.62
CA ARG A 3 19.80 8.78 -19.11
C ARG A 3 19.35 9.66 -17.95
N LEU A 4 18.03 9.80 -17.74
CA LEU A 4 17.45 10.55 -16.62
C LEU A 4 16.73 9.59 -15.66
N LEU A 5 17.04 9.72 -14.37
CA LEU A 5 16.38 9.03 -13.27
C LEU A 5 15.70 10.08 -12.37
N LEU A 6 14.37 10.01 -12.26
CA LEU A 6 13.58 10.85 -11.37
C LEU A 6 13.02 9.96 -10.25
N ILE A 7 13.43 10.23 -9.01
CA ILE A 7 12.93 9.55 -7.82
C ILE A 7 12.20 10.57 -6.96
N GLY A 8 10.90 10.36 -6.79
CA GLY A 8 10.06 11.11 -5.89
C GLY A 8 9.94 10.46 -4.51
N LEU A 9 9.97 11.26 -3.45
CA LEU A 9 9.62 10.81 -2.09
C LEU A 9 8.42 11.64 -1.61
N ASP A 10 7.27 11.02 -1.40
CA ASP A 10 6.06 11.75 -0.99
C ASP A 10 6.13 12.19 0.46
N GLY A 11 5.66 13.39 0.77
CA GLY A 11 5.75 13.97 2.11
C GLY A 11 7.18 14.21 2.62
N ALA A 12 8.22 14.00 1.81
CA ALA A 12 9.60 14.10 2.29
C ALA A 12 10.00 15.55 2.61
N MET A 13 10.05 15.87 3.90
CA MET A 13 10.42 17.21 4.38
C MET A 13 11.93 17.42 4.35
N LEU A 14 12.36 18.53 3.76
CA LEU A 14 13.78 18.85 3.63
C LEU A 14 14.49 18.97 4.98
N SER A 15 13.81 19.49 5.99
CA SER A 15 14.33 19.61 7.36
C SER A 15 14.72 18.24 7.94
N PHE A 16 13.91 17.20 7.69
CA PHE A 16 14.22 15.84 8.11
C PHE A 16 15.36 15.22 7.31
N ILE A 17 15.39 15.43 5.99
CA ILE A 17 16.50 14.96 5.15
C ILE A 17 17.83 15.57 5.62
N LYS A 18 17.88 16.89 5.86
CA LYS A 18 19.06 17.60 6.39
C LYS A 18 19.49 17.00 7.73
N LYS A 19 18.57 16.99 8.71
CA LYS A 19 18.84 16.46 10.05
C LYS A 19 19.38 15.03 10.02
N PHE A 20 18.70 14.11 9.34
CA PHE A 20 19.13 12.70 9.31
C PHE A 20 20.39 12.46 8.47
N SER A 21 20.72 13.36 7.54
CA SER A 21 22.01 13.34 6.85
C SER A 21 23.16 13.78 7.77
N GLU A 22 22.93 14.81 8.60
CA GLU A 22 23.88 15.28 9.62
C GLU A 22 24.10 14.23 10.71
N ASP A 23 23.03 13.55 11.14
CA ASP A 23 23.06 12.44 12.10
C ASP A 23 23.68 11.15 11.52
N GLY A 24 24.10 11.15 10.26
CA GLY A 24 24.75 10.01 9.58
C GLY A 24 23.80 8.85 9.21
N LYS A 25 22.48 9.07 9.27
CA LYS A 25 21.44 8.06 8.95
C LYS A 25 21.09 8.01 7.47
N LEU A 26 21.34 9.08 6.73
CA LEU A 26 21.09 9.19 5.28
C LEU A 26 22.37 9.46 4.48
N PRO A 27 23.35 8.53 4.47
CA PRO A 27 24.65 8.76 3.81
C PRO A 27 24.52 9.01 2.29
N CYS A 28 23.53 8.38 1.63
CA CYS A 28 23.28 8.61 0.21
C CYS A 28 22.78 10.04 -0.06
N PHE A 29 21.85 10.56 0.76
CA PHE A 29 21.38 11.94 0.62
C PHE A 29 22.48 12.94 0.92
N ARG A 30 23.27 12.70 1.97
CA ARG A 30 24.45 13.51 2.27
C ARG A 30 25.36 13.65 1.06
N ARG A 31 25.72 12.53 0.44
CA ARG A 31 26.56 12.51 -0.76
C ARG A 31 25.92 13.26 -1.94
N LEU A 32 24.61 13.08 -2.18
CA LEU A 32 23.89 13.80 -3.23
C LEU A 32 23.88 15.33 -3.01
N MET A 33 23.79 15.78 -1.76
CA MET A 33 23.85 17.20 -1.41
C MET A 33 25.27 17.77 -1.55
N GLU A 34 26.30 17.00 -1.22
CA GLU A 34 27.71 17.43 -1.28
C GLU A 34 28.28 17.41 -2.72
N GLU A 35 27.91 16.42 -3.54
CA GLU A 35 28.42 16.23 -4.91
C GLU A 35 27.49 16.83 -5.99
N GLY A 36 26.29 17.27 -5.62
CA GLY A 36 25.24 17.70 -6.54
C GLY A 36 24.74 19.13 -6.31
N SER A 37 23.54 19.41 -6.81
CA SER A 37 22.82 20.66 -6.57
C SER A 37 21.63 20.39 -5.67
N PHE A 38 21.44 21.25 -4.68
CA PHE A 38 20.41 21.09 -3.66
C PHE A 38 19.77 22.44 -3.34
N ALA A 39 18.44 22.49 -3.34
CA ALA A 39 17.67 23.70 -3.09
C ALA A 39 16.30 23.37 -2.50
N GLU A 40 15.73 24.35 -1.80
CA GLU A 40 14.32 24.34 -1.39
C GLU A 40 13.44 24.71 -2.59
N ALA A 41 12.36 23.96 -2.78
CA ALA A 41 11.34 24.24 -3.80
C ALA A 41 9.99 24.45 -3.11
N LEU A 42 9.24 25.45 -3.58
CA LEU A 42 7.87 25.66 -3.12
C LEU A 42 6.93 24.67 -3.83
N PRO A 43 6.01 24.03 -3.10
CA PRO A 43 4.99 23.18 -3.71
C PRO A 43 3.98 24.02 -4.50
N ALA A 44 3.25 23.36 -5.41
CA ALA A 44 2.03 23.90 -5.96
C ALA A 44 0.91 23.89 -4.90
N MET A 45 -0.03 24.83 -5.02
CA MET A 45 -1.21 24.90 -4.16
C MET A 45 -2.43 24.26 -4.85
N PRO A 46 -3.23 23.44 -4.14
CA PRO A 46 -3.03 22.97 -2.77
C PRO A 46 -1.86 21.97 -2.63
N THR A 47 -1.29 21.89 -1.42
CA THR A 47 -0.12 21.04 -1.11
C THR A 47 -0.52 19.59 -0.88
N ASP A 48 -1.11 18.95 -1.88
CA ASP A 48 -1.49 17.54 -1.85
C ASP A 48 -0.84 16.72 -2.99
N THR A 49 -0.91 15.40 -2.84
CA THR A 49 -0.37 14.39 -3.77
C THR A 49 -0.84 14.60 -5.22
N PRO A 50 -2.15 14.59 -5.56
CA PRO A 50 -2.61 14.74 -6.94
C PRO A 50 -2.10 16.02 -7.60
N THR A 51 -2.18 17.17 -6.91
CA THR A 51 -1.76 18.44 -7.48
C THR A 51 -0.25 18.49 -7.70
N ASN A 52 0.55 18.13 -6.69
CA ASN A 52 2.00 18.29 -6.78
C ASN A 52 2.67 17.26 -7.70
N TRP A 53 2.24 15.99 -7.71
CA TRP A 53 2.79 15.02 -8.67
C TRP A 53 2.42 15.34 -10.11
N THR A 54 1.24 15.94 -10.35
CA THR A 54 0.87 16.44 -11.67
C THR A 54 1.72 17.66 -12.06
N THR A 55 1.95 18.60 -11.13
CA THR A 55 2.84 19.74 -11.36
C THR A 55 4.25 19.28 -11.74
N ILE A 56 4.82 18.30 -11.01
CA ILE A 56 6.14 17.73 -11.32
C ILE A 56 6.13 17.05 -12.70
N ALA A 57 5.08 16.30 -13.01
CA ALA A 57 4.98 15.54 -14.25
C ALA A 57 4.76 16.42 -15.49
N THR A 58 4.23 17.64 -15.35
CA THR A 58 3.84 18.51 -16.48
C THR A 58 4.64 19.80 -16.55
N GLY A 59 5.28 20.21 -15.45
CA GLY A 59 5.89 21.55 -15.30
C GLY A 59 4.86 22.68 -15.30
N ALA A 60 3.57 22.39 -15.28
CA ALA A 60 2.48 23.35 -15.36
C ALA A 60 1.89 23.65 -13.98
N TRP A 61 1.34 24.85 -13.80
CA TRP A 61 0.63 25.21 -12.57
C TRP A 61 -0.74 24.52 -12.46
N THR A 62 -1.29 24.45 -11.24
CA THR A 62 -2.61 23.87 -10.93
C THR A 62 -3.72 24.35 -11.87
N GLY A 63 -3.75 25.64 -12.18
CA GLY A 63 -4.75 26.24 -13.08
C GLY A 63 -4.63 25.81 -14.55
N THR A 64 -3.44 25.34 -14.97
CA THR A 64 -3.17 24.88 -16.34
C THR A 64 -3.45 23.39 -16.48
N HIS A 65 -2.88 22.55 -15.61
CA HIS A 65 -3.11 21.10 -15.67
C HIS A 65 -4.49 20.68 -15.14
N GLY A 66 -5.16 21.52 -14.35
CA GLY A 66 -6.55 21.34 -13.92
C GLY A 66 -6.75 20.40 -12.73
N ILE A 67 -5.74 19.61 -12.36
CA ILE A 67 -5.74 18.77 -11.15
C ILE A 67 -5.60 19.63 -9.88
N THR A 68 -6.70 19.84 -9.16
CA THR A 68 -6.83 20.79 -8.03
C THR A 68 -6.98 20.13 -6.66
N GLY A 69 -6.91 18.80 -6.62
CA GLY A 69 -6.94 18.00 -5.40
C GLY A 69 -7.27 16.54 -5.74
N PHE A 70 -7.71 15.73 -4.77
CA PHE A 70 -8.13 14.32 -4.98
C PHE A 70 -9.47 14.15 -5.70
N SER A 71 -10.28 15.21 -5.70
CA SER A 71 -11.51 15.30 -6.47
C SER A 71 -11.66 16.67 -7.11
N ALA A 72 -12.31 16.73 -8.26
CA ALA A 72 -12.69 17.98 -8.90
C ALA A 72 -14.20 18.06 -9.12
N HIS A 73 -14.74 19.26 -8.94
CA HIS A 73 -16.04 19.66 -9.45
C HIS A 73 -15.87 20.28 -10.84
N LEU A 74 -16.75 19.94 -11.79
CA LEU A 74 -16.68 20.48 -13.14
C LEU A 74 -17.66 21.66 -13.30
N PRO A 75 -17.23 22.78 -13.92
CA PRO A 75 -18.11 23.93 -14.14
C PRO A 75 -19.41 23.54 -14.86
N GLY A 76 -20.54 23.98 -14.32
CA GLY A 76 -21.87 23.70 -14.86
C GLY A 76 -22.56 22.46 -14.29
N GLU A 77 -21.91 21.70 -13.41
CA GLU A 77 -22.50 20.54 -12.76
C GLU A 77 -23.04 20.82 -11.35
N PRO A 78 -23.96 19.99 -10.82
CA PRO A 78 -24.44 20.07 -9.43
C PRO A 78 -23.30 20.01 -8.41
N LEU A 79 -23.42 20.74 -7.29
CA LEU A 79 -22.36 20.85 -6.26
C LEU A 79 -22.05 19.54 -5.54
N ASP A 80 -23.00 18.61 -5.49
CA ASP A 80 -22.86 17.27 -4.91
C ASP A 80 -22.18 16.27 -5.87
N LYS A 81 -21.85 16.70 -7.09
CA LYS A 81 -21.17 15.87 -8.10
C LYS A 81 -19.68 16.17 -8.11
N SER A 82 -18.86 15.16 -7.83
CA SER A 82 -17.41 15.26 -7.89
C SER A 82 -16.80 14.08 -8.66
N TYR A 83 -15.63 14.31 -9.24
CA TYR A 83 -14.89 13.29 -9.98
C TYR A 83 -13.55 13.04 -9.34
N PRO A 84 -13.09 11.79 -9.29
CA PRO A 84 -11.71 11.50 -8.95
C PRO A 84 -10.78 12.10 -10.01
N THR A 85 -9.71 12.70 -9.54
CA THR A 85 -8.68 13.37 -10.36
C THR A 85 -7.36 12.62 -10.37
N MET A 86 -7.24 11.56 -9.57
CA MET A 86 -6.11 10.65 -9.61
C MET A 86 -6.11 9.87 -10.92
N GLY A 87 -5.21 10.25 -11.83
CA GLY A 87 -5.00 9.61 -13.11
C GLY A 87 -4.86 10.58 -14.27
N THR A 88 -4.45 10.06 -15.43
CA THR A 88 -4.07 10.88 -16.59
C THR A 88 -5.25 11.58 -17.25
N LYS A 89 -6.46 11.03 -17.17
CA LYS A 89 -7.64 11.49 -17.95
C LYS A 89 -8.12 12.89 -17.63
N MET A 90 -7.93 13.35 -16.39
CA MET A 90 -8.41 14.67 -15.93
C MET A 90 -7.36 15.77 -16.16
N CYS A 91 -6.12 15.39 -16.48
CA CYS A 91 -5.05 16.34 -16.73
C CYS A 91 -5.24 17.04 -18.08
N LYS A 92 -5.10 18.36 -18.09
CA LYS A 92 -5.21 19.20 -19.30
C LYS A 92 -3.86 19.62 -19.89
N ALA A 93 -2.77 19.29 -19.20
CA ALA A 93 -1.41 19.59 -19.64
C ALA A 93 -0.73 18.33 -20.15
N GLU A 94 0.25 18.50 -21.03
CA GLU A 94 1.07 17.41 -21.53
C GLU A 94 2.05 16.91 -20.46
N PHE A 95 2.23 15.59 -20.37
CA PHE A 95 3.18 15.01 -19.43
C PHE A 95 4.60 14.96 -20.00
N LEU A 96 5.60 15.03 -19.11
CA LEU A 96 7.02 14.92 -19.42
C LEU A 96 7.34 13.68 -20.24
N TRP A 97 6.71 12.54 -19.92
CA TRP A 97 6.91 11.29 -20.64
C TRP A 97 6.26 11.28 -22.03
N ASP A 98 5.18 12.04 -22.26
CA ASP A 98 4.60 12.20 -23.59
C ASP A 98 5.53 13.02 -24.49
N VAL A 99 6.10 14.10 -23.94
CA VAL A 99 7.12 14.92 -24.62
C VAL A 99 8.35 14.08 -24.94
N ALA A 100 8.81 13.27 -23.98
CA ALA A 100 9.94 12.38 -24.17
C ALA A 100 9.68 11.37 -25.30
N GLU A 101 8.50 10.73 -25.34
CA GLU A 101 8.13 9.81 -26.42
C GLU A 101 8.08 10.52 -27.79
N LYS A 102 7.53 11.74 -27.87
CA LYS A 102 7.54 12.55 -29.10
C LYS A 102 8.96 12.86 -29.59
N ALA A 103 9.93 12.92 -28.68
CA ALA A 103 11.36 13.07 -28.97
C ALA A 103 12.09 11.72 -29.18
N ASP A 104 11.33 10.64 -29.44
CA ASP A 104 11.82 9.27 -29.66
C ASP A 104 12.63 8.72 -28.47
N LYS A 105 12.21 9.06 -27.25
CA LYS A 105 12.75 8.51 -26.00
C LYS A 105 11.82 7.45 -25.42
N THR A 106 12.42 6.41 -24.84
CA THR A 106 11.67 5.34 -24.17
C THR A 106 11.59 5.59 -22.67
N CYS A 107 10.38 5.56 -22.11
CA CYS A 107 10.14 5.85 -20.69
C CYS A 107 9.78 4.58 -19.91
N ILE A 108 10.23 4.49 -18.66
CA ILE A 108 9.76 3.54 -17.66
C ILE A 108 9.19 4.35 -16.49
N LEU A 109 7.88 4.23 -16.25
CA LEU A 109 7.18 4.83 -15.12
C LEU A 109 6.87 3.69 -14.13
N LEU A 110 7.53 3.69 -12.98
CA LEU A 110 7.32 2.70 -11.93
C LEU A 110 6.63 3.35 -10.73
N TYR A 111 5.35 3.02 -10.54
CA TYR A 111 4.57 3.42 -9.37
C TYR A 111 4.53 4.95 -9.17
N TYR A 112 4.43 5.72 -10.27
CA TYR A 112 4.32 7.17 -10.19
C TYR A 112 2.84 7.56 -10.07
N PRO A 113 2.40 8.26 -9.00
CA PRO A 113 1.02 8.70 -8.89
C PRO A 113 0.63 9.51 -10.11
N ILE A 114 -0.58 9.30 -10.66
CA ILE A 114 -1.14 9.93 -11.88
C ILE A 114 -0.65 9.40 -13.23
N SER A 115 0.24 8.39 -13.28
CA SER A 115 0.70 7.82 -14.57
C SER A 115 -0.30 6.85 -15.22
N TRP A 116 -1.42 6.54 -14.56
CA TRP A 116 -2.43 5.61 -15.06
C TRP A 116 -3.76 6.29 -15.47
N PRO A 117 -4.43 5.84 -16.56
CA PRO A 117 -3.94 4.89 -17.56
C PRO A 117 -2.76 5.46 -18.37
N PRO A 118 -1.95 4.59 -19.01
CA PRO A 118 -0.80 5.02 -19.81
C PRO A 118 -1.18 5.97 -20.94
N THR A 119 -0.42 7.04 -21.13
CA THR A 119 -0.55 7.97 -22.27
C THR A 119 0.48 7.69 -23.38
N ILE A 120 1.56 6.99 -23.03
CA ILE A 120 2.66 6.58 -23.93
C ILE A 120 2.38 5.24 -24.61
N LYS A 121 3.01 5.03 -25.78
CA LYS A 121 2.95 3.78 -26.57
C LYS A 121 4.28 3.03 -26.62
N LYS A 122 5.40 3.74 -26.42
CA LYS A 122 6.80 3.31 -26.44
C LYS A 122 7.36 3.45 -25.02
N GLY A 123 7.09 2.47 -24.19
CA GLY A 123 7.60 2.46 -22.82
C GLY A 123 6.87 1.49 -21.92
N ILE A 124 7.14 1.62 -20.63
CA ILE A 124 6.55 0.81 -19.59
C ILE A 124 5.89 1.72 -18.57
N VAL A 125 4.67 1.38 -18.16
CA VAL A 125 3.96 2.02 -17.05
C VAL A 125 3.52 0.94 -16.09
N ILE A 126 3.98 1.01 -14.85
CA ILE A 126 3.68 0.04 -13.79
C ILE A 126 2.89 0.75 -12.71
N ASP A 127 1.60 0.45 -12.62
CA ASP A 127 0.66 1.12 -11.72
C ASP A 127 0.79 2.66 -11.82
N GLY A 128 0.18 3.42 -10.91
CA GLY A 128 0.07 4.87 -10.95
C GLY A 128 -1.37 5.37 -10.88
N ALA A 129 -2.32 4.48 -10.59
CA ALA A 129 -3.72 4.84 -10.32
C ALA A 129 -3.88 5.63 -9.00
N GLY A 130 -2.82 5.70 -8.19
CA GLY A 130 -2.70 6.55 -7.01
C GLY A 130 -1.93 5.87 -5.87
N PRO A 131 -1.69 6.56 -4.75
CA PRO A 131 -1.08 5.92 -3.59
C PRO A 131 -1.95 4.74 -3.12
N ALA A 132 -1.31 3.69 -2.61
CA ALA A 132 -1.99 2.46 -2.20
C ALA A 132 -2.82 1.77 -3.29
N GLY A 133 -2.53 2.02 -4.57
CA GLY A 133 -3.23 1.39 -5.69
C GLY A 133 -4.73 1.64 -5.63
N MET A 134 -5.12 2.91 -5.44
CA MET A 134 -6.51 3.33 -5.20
C MET A 134 -7.51 2.58 -6.10
N GLY A 135 -8.16 1.56 -5.55
CA GLY A 135 -9.29 0.81 -6.11
C GLY A 135 -9.01 -0.08 -7.34
N GLU A 136 -8.22 0.37 -8.31
CA GLU A 136 -8.25 -0.22 -9.67
C GLU A 136 -7.66 -1.64 -9.73
N PHE A 137 -6.58 -1.88 -8.98
CA PHE A 137 -5.85 -3.16 -8.97
C PHE A 137 -5.95 -3.92 -7.65
N ARG A 138 -6.72 -3.40 -6.70
CA ARG A 138 -6.91 -4.01 -5.38
C ARG A 138 -8.26 -4.72 -5.33
N LEU A 139 -8.22 -6.04 -5.16
CA LEU A 139 -9.42 -6.88 -5.01
C LEU A 139 -10.03 -6.78 -3.62
N SER A 140 -9.20 -6.67 -2.58
CA SER A 140 -9.65 -6.53 -1.20
C SER A 140 -8.68 -5.66 -0.39
N PRO A 141 -9.18 -4.71 0.42
CA PRO A 141 -8.31 -3.85 1.23
C PRO A 141 -7.53 -4.66 2.25
N GLU A 142 -6.41 -4.15 2.73
CA GLU A 142 -5.74 -4.77 3.87
C GLU A 142 -6.67 -4.91 5.08
N THR A 143 -6.56 -6.01 5.83
CA THR A 143 -7.53 -6.37 6.88
C THR A 143 -6.85 -6.95 8.11
N GLN A 144 -7.35 -6.56 9.28
CA GLN A 144 -7.02 -7.17 10.57
C GLN A 144 -8.18 -7.99 11.09
N PHE A 145 -7.88 -9.15 11.68
CA PHE A 145 -8.81 -10.00 12.40
C PHE A 145 -8.38 -10.04 13.87
N ALA A 146 -9.24 -9.56 14.78
CA ALA A 146 -8.87 -9.40 16.18
C ALA A 146 -9.96 -9.87 17.16
N THR A 147 -9.57 -10.42 18.30
CA THR A 147 -10.50 -10.83 19.37
C THR A 147 -11.05 -9.67 20.18
N LYS A 148 -10.34 -8.54 20.19
CA LYS A 148 -10.77 -7.30 20.81
C LYS A 148 -10.62 -6.17 19.79
N THR A 149 -11.70 -5.47 19.53
CA THR A 149 -11.71 -4.27 18.69
C THR A 149 -12.07 -3.07 19.56
N SER A 150 -11.46 -1.92 19.31
CA SER A 150 -11.80 -0.65 19.96
C SER A 150 -11.91 0.47 18.94
N ILE A 151 -12.58 1.57 19.30
CA ILE A 151 -12.59 2.78 18.47
C ILE A 151 -11.17 3.29 18.18
N GLU A 152 -10.23 3.09 19.10
CA GLU A 152 -8.82 3.46 18.94
C GLU A 152 -8.06 2.56 17.95
N THR A 153 -8.58 1.36 17.68
CA THR A 153 -8.07 0.44 16.64
C THR A 153 -8.60 0.75 15.24
N ARG A 154 -9.52 1.72 15.09
CA ARG A 154 -9.97 2.18 13.77
C ARG A 154 -8.80 2.82 13.01
N ASN A 155 -8.66 2.46 11.75
CA ASN A 155 -7.74 3.13 10.84
C ASN A 155 -8.19 4.58 10.56
N TRP A 156 -7.37 5.33 9.81
CA TRP A 156 -7.68 6.69 9.36
C TRP A 156 -8.94 6.78 8.47
N TYR A 157 -9.30 5.67 7.83
CA TYR A 157 -10.43 5.50 6.90
C TYR A 157 -11.73 4.96 7.55
N GLY A 158 -11.80 4.92 8.88
CA GLY A 158 -12.93 4.36 9.63
C GLY A 158 -13.11 2.83 9.58
N SER A 159 -12.29 2.08 8.85
CA SER A 159 -12.33 0.61 8.86
C SER A 159 -11.77 0.08 10.17
N SER A 160 -12.60 -0.66 10.90
CA SER A 160 -12.24 -1.34 12.13
C SER A 160 -11.68 -2.73 11.78
N PRO A 161 -10.79 -3.31 12.61
CA PRO A 161 -10.48 -4.73 12.52
C PRO A 161 -11.78 -5.56 12.51
N ILE A 162 -11.79 -6.64 11.76
CA ILE A 162 -12.87 -7.63 11.78
C ILE A 162 -12.79 -8.35 13.13
N SER A 163 -13.84 -8.23 13.93
CA SER A 163 -13.91 -8.94 15.21
C SER A 163 -14.04 -10.44 14.96
N VAL A 164 -13.18 -11.23 15.58
CA VAL A 164 -13.23 -12.70 15.54
C VAL A 164 -13.37 -13.26 16.95
N SER A 165 -14.14 -14.34 17.10
CA SER A 165 -14.34 -15.01 18.38
C SER A 165 -13.96 -16.47 18.24
N PRO A 166 -12.68 -16.83 18.50
CA PRO A 166 -12.23 -18.22 18.48
C PRO A 166 -13.11 -19.08 19.40
N SER A 167 -13.56 -20.22 18.87
CA SER A 167 -14.41 -21.17 19.59
C SER A 167 -13.79 -22.56 19.52
N LYS A 168 -14.27 -23.55 20.29
CA LYS A 168 -13.68 -24.90 20.22
C LYS A 168 -13.76 -25.46 18.80
N ALA A 169 -12.63 -25.95 18.28
CA ALA A 169 -12.58 -26.53 16.94
C ALA A 169 -13.50 -27.74 16.82
N LYS A 170 -14.25 -27.81 15.73
CA LYS A 170 -15.21 -28.89 15.42
C LYS A 170 -15.08 -29.33 13.99
N ASP A 171 -15.25 -30.63 13.76
CA ASP A 171 -15.33 -31.23 12.43
C ASP A 171 -14.08 -31.01 11.56
N TRP A 172 -12.91 -30.86 12.20
CA TRP A 172 -11.64 -30.79 11.49
C TRP A 172 -11.05 -32.18 11.26
N THR A 173 -10.48 -32.37 10.07
CA THR A 173 -9.65 -33.53 9.75
C THR A 173 -8.16 -33.18 9.87
N ASN A 174 -7.34 -34.20 10.16
CA ASN A 174 -5.88 -34.11 10.22
C ASN A 174 -5.32 -33.05 11.18
N LEU A 175 -6.04 -32.69 12.24
CA LEU A 175 -5.56 -31.72 13.23
C LEU A 175 -4.25 -32.20 13.86
N PRO A 176 -3.20 -31.35 13.84
CA PRO A 176 -1.98 -31.67 14.54
C PRO A 176 -2.20 -31.69 16.05
N LYS A 177 -1.40 -32.48 16.77
CA LYS A 177 -1.46 -32.53 18.24
C LYS A 177 -1.35 -31.13 18.85
N SER A 178 -2.27 -30.85 19.78
CA SER A 178 -2.30 -29.64 20.62
C SER A 178 -2.39 -30.07 22.09
N PHE A 179 -1.67 -29.38 22.97
CA PHE A 179 -1.70 -29.66 24.42
C PHE A 179 -2.95 -29.08 25.09
N SER A 180 -3.50 -28.00 24.53
CA SER A 180 -4.78 -27.40 24.90
C SER A 180 -5.85 -27.71 23.84
N THR A 181 -7.14 -27.56 24.18
CA THR A 181 -8.24 -27.74 23.22
C THR A 181 -8.06 -26.78 22.03
N PRO A 182 -7.93 -27.27 20.78
CA PRO A 182 -7.82 -26.40 19.62
C PRO A 182 -9.01 -25.44 19.50
N LEU A 183 -8.76 -24.20 19.10
CA LEU A 183 -9.80 -23.21 18.82
C LEU A 183 -9.88 -22.95 17.33
N GLU A 184 -11.07 -22.71 16.77
CA GLU A 184 -11.28 -22.35 15.39
C GLU A 184 -11.88 -20.95 15.25
N MET A 185 -11.57 -20.30 14.14
CA MET A 185 -12.20 -19.06 13.69
C MET A 185 -12.31 -19.05 12.16
N VAL A 186 -13.19 -18.20 11.63
CA VAL A 186 -13.33 -17.98 10.18
C VAL A 186 -12.63 -16.68 9.81
N VAL A 187 -11.89 -16.73 8.70
CA VAL A 187 -11.18 -15.59 8.11
C VAL A 187 -11.80 -15.34 6.74
N SER A 188 -12.66 -14.32 6.65
CA SER A 188 -13.31 -13.95 5.41
C SER A 188 -12.49 -12.94 4.62
N ILE A 189 -12.29 -13.22 3.34
CA ILE A 189 -11.83 -12.27 2.34
C ILE A 189 -13.07 -11.75 1.64
N SER A 190 -13.41 -10.48 1.88
CA SER A 190 -14.39 -9.72 1.12
C SER A 190 -13.77 -8.44 0.59
N SER A 191 -14.21 -7.99 -0.57
CA SER A 191 -13.90 -6.67 -1.12
C SER A 191 -14.62 -5.58 -0.32
N GLY A 192 -14.10 -5.31 0.88
CA GLY A 192 -14.64 -4.27 1.75
C GLY A 192 -14.58 -2.90 1.08
N VAL A 193 -15.76 -2.38 0.74
CA VAL A 193 -16.11 -0.97 0.57
C VAL A 193 -15.33 -0.16 -0.49
N LEU A 194 -16.07 0.36 -1.47
CA LEU A 194 -15.58 1.38 -2.40
C LEU A 194 -15.42 2.69 -1.65
N ILE A 195 -14.23 3.28 -1.72
CA ILE A 195 -13.91 4.57 -1.11
C ILE A 195 -13.58 5.54 -2.23
N SER A 196 -14.28 6.67 -2.27
CA SER A 196 -13.91 7.83 -3.08
C SER A 196 -13.25 8.85 -2.17
N TRP A 197 -12.35 9.65 -2.73
CA TRP A 197 -11.75 10.77 -2.01
C TRP A 197 -12.47 12.05 -2.39
N THR A 198 -12.94 12.79 -1.40
CA THR A 198 -13.47 14.13 -1.57
C THR A 198 -12.47 15.14 -1.00
N ALA A 199 -12.73 16.43 -1.22
CA ALA A 199 -11.98 17.52 -0.59
C ALA A 199 -12.00 17.47 0.96
N GLU A 200 -12.93 16.74 1.55
CA GLU A 200 -13.10 16.58 3.01
C GLU A 200 -12.47 15.29 3.55
N GLY A 201 -11.91 14.47 2.65
CA GLY A 201 -11.29 13.19 2.98
C GLY A 201 -11.98 11.99 2.30
N PRO A 202 -11.62 10.77 2.71
CA PRO A 202 -12.17 9.55 2.11
C PRO A 202 -13.62 9.34 2.57
N VAL A 203 -14.53 9.17 1.61
CA VAL A 203 -15.93 8.80 1.84
C VAL A 203 -16.22 7.43 1.25
N ILE A 204 -17.03 6.65 1.98
CA ILE A 204 -17.54 5.36 1.50
C ILE A 204 -18.60 5.65 0.45
N VAL A 205 -18.37 5.23 -0.79
CA VAL A 205 -19.29 5.44 -1.92
C VAL A 205 -20.07 4.21 -2.34
N GLY A 206 -19.85 3.08 -1.66
CA GLY A 206 -20.64 1.87 -1.85
C GLY A 206 -19.95 0.62 -1.32
N GLU A 207 -20.66 -0.49 -1.39
CA GLU A 207 -20.05 -1.83 -1.32
C GLU A 207 -19.59 -2.20 -2.73
N SER A 208 -18.43 -2.85 -2.84
CA SER A 208 -17.95 -3.32 -4.13
C SER A 208 -18.88 -4.44 -4.61
N GLU A 209 -19.54 -4.23 -5.77
CA GLU A 209 -20.29 -5.29 -6.48
C GLU A 209 -19.37 -6.46 -6.87
N SER A 210 -18.07 -6.18 -6.91
CA SER A 210 -16.98 -7.11 -7.06
C SER A 210 -16.73 -7.95 -5.82
N VAL A 211 -17.68 -8.82 -5.46
CA VAL A 211 -17.56 -9.67 -4.27
C VAL A 211 -16.53 -10.78 -4.51
N THR A 212 -15.27 -10.44 -4.32
CA THR A 212 -14.22 -11.43 -4.07
C THR A 212 -14.62 -12.23 -2.82
N LYS A 213 -15.03 -13.50 -2.98
CA LYS A 213 -15.35 -14.41 -1.87
C LYS A 213 -14.23 -15.43 -1.69
N GLY A 214 -13.48 -15.30 -0.60
CA GLY A 214 -12.61 -16.36 -0.11
C GLY A 214 -12.91 -16.60 1.37
N THR A 215 -13.33 -17.81 1.73
CA THR A 215 -13.50 -18.18 3.14
C THR A 215 -12.36 -19.09 3.53
N TYR A 216 -11.65 -18.71 4.59
CA TYR A 216 -10.60 -19.52 5.19
C TYR A 216 -11.02 -19.93 6.59
N HIS A 217 -10.55 -21.11 6.99
CA HIS A 217 -10.71 -21.63 8.34
C HIS A 217 -9.36 -21.56 9.03
N ALA A 218 -9.31 -20.92 10.18
CA ALA A 218 -8.11 -20.88 11.01
C ALA A 218 -8.32 -21.72 12.27
N VAL A 219 -7.27 -22.44 12.68
CA VAL A 219 -7.21 -23.18 13.94
C VAL A 219 -6.02 -22.71 14.77
N VAL A 220 -6.28 -22.36 16.02
CA VAL A 220 -5.33 -21.93 17.04
C VAL A 220 -4.94 -23.14 17.89
N LEU A 221 -3.64 -23.36 18.04
CA LEU A 221 -3.06 -24.54 18.67
C LEU A 221 -2.08 -24.16 19.77
N ASP A 222 -1.98 -25.02 20.78
CA ASP A 222 -0.93 -24.99 21.81
C ASP A 222 0.07 -26.10 21.48
N ARG A 223 1.21 -25.72 20.92
CA ARG A 223 2.27 -26.65 20.49
C ARG A 223 3.39 -26.80 21.51
N SER A 224 3.48 -25.91 22.49
CA SER A 224 4.57 -25.87 23.48
C SER A 224 4.18 -26.29 24.88
N LYS A 225 2.90 -26.57 25.16
CA LYS A 225 2.33 -26.82 26.50
C LYS A 225 2.41 -25.60 27.42
N LYS A 226 2.64 -24.40 26.87
CA LYS A 226 2.69 -23.13 27.62
C LYS A 226 1.53 -22.21 27.27
N GLY A 227 0.55 -22.71 26.51
CA GLY A 227 -0.58 -21.96 25.97
C GLY A 227 -0.53 -21.87 24.45
N TYR A 228 -1.52 -21.20 23.88
CA TYR A 228 -1.64 -21.06 22.42
C TYR A 228 -0.46 -20.27 21.84
N ASP A 229 0.16 -20.82 20.80
CA ASP A 229 1.38 -20.29 20.19
C ASP A 229 1.42 -20.40 18.66
N ARG A 230 0.39 -21.03 18.06
CA ARG A 230 0.35 -21.28 16.63
C ARG A 230 -1.04 -21.09 16.04
N VAL A 231 -1.08 -20.55 14.82
CA VAL A 231 -2.30 -20.50 13.99
C VAL A 231 -2.03 -21.21 12.66
N LEU A 232 -2.87 -22.18 12.31
CA LEU A 232 -2.94 -22.73 10.96
C LEU A 232 -4.11 -22.09 10.23
N ILE A 233 -3.93 -21.76 8.95
CA ILE A 233 -4.98 -21.21 8.09
C ILE A 233 -5.14 -22.17 6.92
N CYS A 234 -6.38 -22.58 6.64
CA CYS A 234 -6.72 -23.62 5.67
C CYS A 234 -7.90 -23.17 4.80
N ARG A 235 -7.98 -23.67 3.56
CA ARG A 235 -9.13 -23.42 2.66
C ARG A 235 -10.39 -24.13 3.13
N GLU A 236 -10.21 -25.30 3.73
CA GLU A 236 -11.26 -26.14 4.30
C GLU A 236 -10.84 -26.53 5.72
N LYS A 237 -11.74 -27.19 6.47
CA LYS A 237 -11.41 -27.76 7.80
C LYS A 237 -10.57 -29.04 7.69
N ASP A 238 -9.49 -28.98 6.92
CA ASP A 238 -8.48 -30.03 6.79
C ASP A 238 -7.10 -29.42 7.03
N ALA A 239 -6.46 -29.83 8.13
CA ALA A 239 -5.16 -29.29 8.53
C ALA A 239 -3.96 -29.99 7.84
N SER A 240 -4.21 -30.90 6.89
CA SER A 240 -3.15 -31.59 6.14
C SER A 240 -2.41 -30.70 5.14
N LYS A 241 -3.08 -29.63 4.65
CA LYS A 241 -2.55 -28.70 3.64
C LYS A 241 -2.89 -27.25 3.99
N PRO A 242 -2.36 -26.71 5.11
CA PRO A 242 -2.60 -25.32 5.45
C PRO A 242 -2.00 -24.40 4.38
N VAL A 243 -2.69 -23.29 4.10
CA VAL A 243 -2.13 -22.18 3.30
C VAL A 243 -1.13 -21.35 4.09
N ALA A 244 -1.21 -21.38 5.41
CA ALA A 244 -0.22 -20.77 6.30
C ALA A 244 -0.17 -21.51 7.65
N SER A 245 1.02 -21.60 8.23
CA SER A 245 1.26 -22.10 9.58
C SER A 245 2.16 -21.11 10.29
N LEU A 246 1.59 -20.30 11.18
CA LEU A 246 2.26 -19.10 11.71
C LEU A 246 2.52 -19.21 13.20
N ASN A 247 3.75 -18.88 13.60
CA ASN A 247 4.07 -18.45 14.96
C ASN A 247 3.86 -16.94 15.11
N VAL A 248 3.85 -16.44 16.35
CA VAL A 248 3.74 -14.99 16.60
C VAL A 248 4.93 -14.25 16.00
N GLY A 249 4.64 -13.16 15.28
CA GLY A 249 5.60 -12.36 14.51
C GLY A 249 5.85 -12.85 13.08
N GLU A 250 5.35 -14.03 12.70
CA GLU A 250 5.68 -14.66 11.42
C GLU A 250 4.70 -14.27 10.31
N TRP A 251 5.26 -13.97 9.12
CA TRP A 251 4.50 -13.87 7.88
C TRP A 251 4.42 -15.23 7.18
N SER A 252 3.29 -15.52 6.53
CA SER A 252 3.16 -16.65 5.63
C SER A 252 4.07 -16.51 4.41
N ASP A 253 4.19 -17.57 3.61
CA ASP A 253 4.57 -17.42 2.21
C ASP A 253 3.47 -16.66 1.43
N TRP A 254 3.78 -16.27 0.18
CA TRP A 254 2.78 -15.68 -0.71
C TRP A 254 1.69 -16.68 -1.05
N ILE A 255 0.45 -16.29 -0.80
CA ILE A 255 -0.75 -17.07 -1.14
C ILE A 255 -1.29 -16.51 -2.44
N PHE A 256 -1.43 -17.37 -3.45
CA PHE A 256 -2.01 -17.04 -4.75
C PHE A 256 -3.38 -17.71 -4.86
N GLU A 257 -4.37 -16.94 -5.29
CA GLU A 257 -5.75 -17.39 -5.40
C GLU A 257 -6.46 -16.82 -6.62
N SER A 258 -7.55 -17.47 -6.99
CA SER A 258 -8.50 -16.96 -7.96
C SER A 258 -9.72 -16.40 -7.24
N PHE A 259 -10.15 -15.22 -7.66
CA PHE A 259 -11.30 -14.52 -7.10
C PHE A 259 -12.33 -14.25 -8.18
N GLU A 260 -13.61 -14.39 -7.85
CA GLU A 260 -14.72 -14.13 -8.76
C GLU A 260 -15.07 -12.63 -8.75
N GLU A 261 -14.90 -11.97 -9.89
CA GLU A 261 -15.43 -10.63 -10.17
C GLU A 261 -16.65 -10.76 -11.11
N PRO A 262 -17.57 -9.78 -11.17
CA PRO A 262 -18.83 -9.88 -11.92
C PRO A 262 -18.68 -10.24 -13.41
N LYS A 263 -17.52 -10.01 -14.01
CA LYS A 263 -17.25 -10.21 -15.44
C LYS A 263 -16.10 -11.14 -15.74
N GLU A 264 -15.31 -11.54 -14.74
CA GLU A 264 -14.10 -12.34 -14.94
C GLU A 264 -13.63 -13.00 -13.65
N THR A 265 -12.82 -14.04 -13.77
CA THR A 265 -12.06 -14.59 -12.65
C THR A 265 -10.69 -13.93 -12.66
N VAL A 266 -10.31 -13.29 -11.56
CA VAL A 266 -9.04 -12.56 -11.44
C VAL A 266 -8.14 -13.26 -10.45
N LYS A 267 -6.87 -13.47 -10.83
CA LYS A 267 -5.85 -13.96 -9.90
C LYS A 267 -5.46 -12.82 -8.95
N GLY A 268 -5.30 -13.13 -7.68
CA GLY A 268 -4.75 -12.21 -6.70
C GLY A 268 -3.78 -12.90 -5.77
N TYR A 269 -3.02 -12.10 -5.04
CA TYR A 269 -2.08 -12.58 -4.06
C TYR A 269 -2.13 -11.74 -2.78
N PHE A 270 -1.77 -12.38 -1.67
CA PHE A 270 -1.74 -11.75 -0.35
C PHE A 270 -0.89 -12.59 0.62
N LYS A 271 -0.62 -12.05 1.81
CA LYS A 271 0.02 -12.75 2.92
C LYS A 271 -0.78 -12.62 4.20
N PHE A 272 -0.56 -13.55 5.13
CA PHE A 272 -0.99 -13.41 6.51
C PHE A 272 0.21 -13.15 7.44
N LYS A 273 0.00 -12.41 8.53
CA LYS A 273 0.91 -12.34 9.68
C LYS A 273 0.15 -12.58 10.97
N LEU A 274 0.67 -13.44 11.84
CA LEU A 274 0.17 -13.53 13.21
C LEU A 274 0.96 -12.54 14.08
N ALA A 275 0.46 -11.32 14.31
CA ALA A 275 1.23 -10.35 15.09
C ALA A 275 1.09 -10.55 16.60
N GLU A 276 -0.08 -10.97 17.08
CA GLU A 276 -0.30 -11.21 18.49
C GLU A 276 -1.09 -12.50 18.72
N LEU A 277 -0.64 -13.28 19.69
CA LEU A 277 -1.39 -14.39 20.27
C LEU A 277 -0.99 -14.53 21.73
N SER A 278 -1.95 -14.32 22.62
CA SER A 278 -1.80 -14.59 24.05
C SER A 278 -1.94 -16.09 24.35
N SER A 279 -1.30 -16.55 25.43
CA SER A 279 -1.30 -17.97 25.84
C SER A 279 -2.70 -18.53 26.13
N ASN A 280 -3.68 -17.69 26.45
CA ASN A 280 -5.08 -18.06 26.66
C ASN A 280 -6.00 -17.74 25.45
N ALA A 281 -5.43 -17.24 24.34
CA ALA A 281 -6.12 -16.79 23.14
C ALA A 281 -7.16 -15.67 23.33
N GLU A 282 -7.16 -14.96 24.47
CA GLU A 282 -8.05 -13.81 24.68
C GLU A 282 -7.65 -12.59 23.83
N LYS A 283 -6.36 -12.49 23.51
CA LYS A 283 -5.79 -11.58 22.52
C LYS A 283 -5.24 -12.40 21.36
N LEU A 284 -5.77 -12.12 20.17
CA LEU A 284 -5.27 -12.61 18.90
C LEU A 284 -5.39 -11.44 17.91
N ILE A 285 -4.32 -11.20 17.14
CA ILE A 285 -4.34 -10.30 16.00
C ILE A 285 -3.69 -11.02 14.81
N LEU A 286 -4.52 -11.32 13.82
CA LEU A 286 -4.11 -11.87 12.53
C LEU A 286 -4.27 -10.78 11.47
N HIS A 287 -3.20 -10.51 10.76
CA HIS A 287 -3.15 -9.55 9.68
C HIS A 287 -3.22 -10.25 8.36
N ARG A 288 -3.90 -9.65 7.40
CA ARG A 288 -3.80 -10.01 6.00
C ARG A 288 -3.45 -8.75 5.22
N THR A 289 -2.46 -8.84 4.35
CA THR A 289 -2.19 -7.77 3.37
C THR A 289 -3.44 -7.50 2.53
N GLU A 290 -3.44 -6.42 1.77
CA GLU A 290 -4.39 -6.32 0.68
C GLU A 290 -4.26 -7.49 -0.28
N VAL A 291 -5.37 -7.80 -0.95
CA VAL A 291 -5.39 -8.73 -2.07
C VAL A 291 -5.18 -7.89 -3.32
N PHE A 292 -4.00 -7.99 -3.90
CA PHE A 292 -3.65 -7.25 -5.12
C PHE A 292 -3.75 -8.17 -6.35
N LYS A 293 -4.14 -7.61 -7.49
CA LYS A 293 -4.28 -8.37 -8.74
C LYS A 293 -2.94 -8.94 -9.19
N GLY A 294 -2.97 -10.16 -9.70
CA GLY A 294 -1.82 -10.85 -10.29
C GLY A 294 -1.34 -10.24 -11.60
N GLU A 295 -2.22 -9.53 -12.30
CA GLU A 295 -2.02 -9.04 -13.67
C GLU A 295 -2.83 -7.77 -13.94
N GLY A 296 -2.53 -7.10 -15.06
CA GLY A 296 -3.34 -5.99 -15.57
C GLY A 296 -3.00 -4.61 -15.00
N TRP A 297 -2.09 -4.53 -14.04
CA TRP A 297 -1.56 -3.29 -13.44
C TRP A 297 -0.30 -2.75 -14.14
N ALA A 298 -0.01 -3.25 -15.34
CA ALA A 298 1.14 -2.81 -16.13
C ALA A 298 0.75 -2.57 -17.59
N TYR A 299 1.51 -1.71 -18.24
CA TYR A 299 1.52 -1.51 -19.68
C TYR A 299 2.96 -1.64 -20.20
N PRO A 300 3.22 -2.48 -21.22
CA PRO A 300 2.32 -3.50 -21.75
C PRO A 300 1.87 -4.51 -20.69
N LYS A 301 0.70 -5.14 -20.89
CA LYS A 301 0.05 -6.00 -19.89
C LYS A 301 0.95 -7.15 -19.40
N GLN A 302 1.82 -7.66 -20.27
CA GLN A 302 2.70 -8.80 -19.98
C GLN A 302 3.71 -8.47 -18.87
N VAL A 303 4.06 -7.20 -18.69
CA VAL A 303 5.10 -6.79 -17.74
C VAL A 303 4.67 -7.07 -16.29
N SER A 304 3.37 -7.03 -15.96
CA SER A 304 2.90 -7.39 -14.62
C SER A 304 3.21 -8.86 -14.30
N GLU A 305 2.99 -9.78 -15.25
CA GLU A 305 3.29 -11.21 -15.05
C GLU A 305 4.80 -11.45 -14.91
N GLU A 306 5.61 -10.75 -15.70
CA GLU A 306 7.07 -10.80 -15.61
C GLU A 306 7.56 -10.33 -14.24
N LEU A 307 7.03 -9.23 -13.72
CA LEU A 307 7.39 -8.71 -12.40
C LEU A 307 6.96 -9.67 -11.29
N VAL A 308 5.73 -10.21 -11.33
CA VAL A 308 5.29 -11.21 -10.34
C VAL A 308 6.23 -12.43 -10.35
N LYS A 309 6.61 -12.91 -11.53
CA LYS A 309 7.46 -14.09 -11.68
C LYS A 309 8.92 -13.85 -11.25
N ASN A 310 9.51 -12.72 -11.62
CA ASN A 310 10.95 -12.49 -11.47
C ASN A 310 11.33 -11.62 -10.26
N VAL A 311 10.41 -10.78 -9.79
CA VAL A 311 10.61 -9.87 -8.66
C VAL A 311 9.79 -10.32 -7.45
N GLY A 312 8.56 -10.78 -7.71
CA GLY A 312 7.61 -11.21 -6.71
C GLY A 312 6.33 -10.37 -6.73
N PRO A 313 5.40 -10.63 -5.81
CA PRO A 313 4.15 -9.88 -5.72
C PRO A 313 4.34 -8.47 -5.10
N PHE A 314 3.58 -7.49 -5.57
CA PHE A 314 3.67 -6.08 -5.15
C PHE A 314 2.71 -5.76 -3.99
N ILE A 315 3.19 -5.03 -2.99
CA ILE A 315 2.33 -4.47 -1.94
C ILE A 315 2.27 -2.96 -2.16
N PRO A 316 1.20 -2.42 -2.79
CA PRO A 316 1.10 -0.99 -3.05
C PRO A 316 0.82 -0.17 -1.78
N SER A 317 0.14 -0.71 -0.78
CA SER A 317 -0.36 0.10 0.33
C SER A 317 0.53 0.02 1.56
N ILE A 318 1.18 1.14 1.89
CA ILE A 318 1.82 1.36 3.20
C ILE A 318 0.97 2.33 4.04
N GLU A 319 0.10 3.10 3.40
CA GLU A 319 -0.78 4.09 4.06
C GLU A 319 -1.98 3.46 4.80
N CYS A 320 -1.82 2.22 5.22
CA CYS A 320 -2.93 1.30 5.08
C CYS A 320 -3.97 1.38 6.19
N ARG A 321 -5.12 0.81 5.80
CA ARG A 321 -6.41 0.74 6.49
C ARG A 321 -6.42 -0.15 7.74
N ALA A 322 -5.29 -0.47 8.33
CA ALA A 322 -5.28 -1.20 9.57
C ALA A 322 -4.21 -0.58 10.46
N ARG A 323 -4.54 -0.28 11.71
CA ARG A 323 -3.53 0.18 12.67
C ARG A 323 -2.71 -1.04 13.06
N PHE A 324 -1.67 -1.35 12.29
CA PHE A 324 -0.69 -2.34 12.72
C PHE A 324 0.14 -1.80 13.86
N ASP A 325 0.75 -2.70 14.61
CA ASP A 325 1.92 -2.34 15.39
C ASP A 325 3.00 -1.75 14.47
N SER A 326 3.83 -0.85 15.01
CA SER A 326 4.86 -0.17 14.24
C SER A 326 5.80 -1.14 13.52
N ALA A 327 6.18 -2.25 14.14
CA ALA A 327 7.11 -3.20 13.55
C ALA A 327 6.55 -3.82 12.26
N THR A 328 5.29 -4.24 12.28
CA THR A 328 4.61 -4.74 11.07
C THR A 328 4.50 -3.67 9.98
N ASN A 329 4.24 -2.40 10.32
CA ASN A 329 4.24 -1.33 9.33
C ASN A 329 5.63 -1.12 8.70
N PHE A 330 6.69 -1.10 9.51
CA PHE A 330 8.06 -0.93 9.02
C PHE A 330 8.52 -2.11 8.17
N GLU A 331 8.10 -3.34 8.48
CA GLU A 331 8.35 -4.50 7.63
C GLU A 331 7.69 -4.35 6.25
N GLN A 332 6.45 -3.84 6.18
CA GLN A 332 5.77 -3.58 4.91
C GLN A 332 6.40 -2.42 4.14
N ALA A 333 6.74 -1.32 4.82
CA ALA A 333 7.44 -0.19 4.22
C ALA A 333 8.78 -0.62 3.62
N ARG A 334 9.53 -1.46 4.35
CA ARG A 334 10.78 -2.05 3.86
C ARG A 334 10.53 -2.98 2.67
N TYR A 335 9.51 -3.84 2.73
CA TYR A 335 9.15 -4.70 1.61
C TYR A 335 8.85 -3.89 0.35
N GLN A 336 8.07 -2.81 0.46
CA GLN A 336 7.76 -1.97 -0.69
C GLN A 336 9.02 -1.29 -1.24
N ALA A 337 9.88 -0.71 -0.39
CA ALA A 337 11.13 -0.10 -0.83
C ALA A 337 12.02 -1.13 -1.56
N ASP A 338 12.20 -2.32 -0.98
CA ASP A 338 12.98 -3.41 -1.57
C ASP A 338 12.36 -3.88 -2.90
N TYR A 339 11.03 -3.93 -2.98
CA TYR A 339 10.32 -4.27 -4.21
C TYR A 339 10.57 -3.24 -5.31
N LEU A 340 10.41 -1.95 -5.02
CA LEU A 340 10.61 -0.87 -6.00
C LEU A 340 12.04 -0.87 -6.53
N VAL A 341 13.04 -1.14 -5.67
CA VAL A 341 14.44 -1.30 -6.10
C VAL A 341 14.59 -2.49 -7.03
N LYS A 342 14.13 -3.69 -6.63
CA LYS A 342 14.24 -4.91 -7.46
C LYS A 342 13.49 -4.79 -8.79
N ALA A 343 12.32 -4.17 -8.77
CA ALA A 343 11.53 -3.89 -9.97
C ALA A 343 12.27 -2.90 -10.87
N ALA A 344 12.82 -1.82 -10.33
CA ALA A 344 13.64 -0.87 -11.09
C ALA A 344 14.86 -1.57 -11.72
N GLU A 345 15.58 -2.40 -10.98
CA GLU A 345 16.72 -3.18 -11.48
C GLU A 345 16.30 -4.14 -12.60
N TYR A 346 15.21 -4.90 -12.40
CA TYR A 346 14.68 -5.80 -13.42
C TYR A 346 14.31 -5.04 -14.70
N LEU A 347 13.52 -3.97 -14.57
CA LEU A 347 13.02 -3.21 -15.71
C LEU A 347 14.15 -2.52 -16.48
N THR A 348 15.07 -1.87 -15.78
CA THR A 348 16.19 -1.13 -16.40
C THR A 348 17.25 -2.03 -17.03
N LYS A 349 17.33 -3.30 -16.62
CA LYS A 349 18.22 -4.32 -17.21
C LYS A 349 17.62 -5.00 -18.43
N ASN A 350 16.30 -5.25 -18.42
CA ASN A 350 15.63 -6.04 -19.46
C ASN A 350 14.99 -5.19 -20.56
N TYR A 351 14.76 -3.90 -20.31
CA TYR A 351 14.15 -3.01 -21.30
C TYR A 351 15.02 -1.80 -21.58
N GLN A 352 14.91 -1.29 -22.82
CA GLN A 352 15.52 -0.01 -23.18
C GLN A 352 14.82 1.13 -22.45
N TRP A 353 15.59 2.09 -21.96
CA TRP A 353 15.07 3.29 -21.35
C TRP A 353 16.03 4.47 -21.49
N ASP A 354 15.44 5.65 -21.63
CA ASP A 354 16.08 6.95 -21.59
C ASP A 354 15.67 7.73 -20.34
N LEU A 355 14.42 7.53 -19.89
CA LEU A 355 13.80 8.16 -18.73
C LEU A 355 13.21 7.10 -17.81
N PHE A 356 13.63 7.06 -16.56
CA PHE A 356 13.02 6.26 -15.50
C PHE A 356 12.45 7.19 -14.44
N ILE A 357 11.18 7.00 -14.11
CA ILE A 357 10.47 7.80 -13.11
C ILE A 357 9.85 6.86 -12.10
N THR A 358 10.07 7.13 -10.81
CA THR A 358 9.41 6.39 -9.74
C THR A 358 9.11 7.29 -8.56
N GLN A 359 8.28 6.77 -7.65
CA GLN A 359 7.89 7.44 -6.43
C GLN A 359 7.86 6.42 -5.28
N VAL A 360 8.23 6.90 -4.09
CA VAL A 360 8.16 6.16 -2.83
C VAL A 360 7.27 6.94 -1.87
N HIS A 361 6.26 6.27 -1.31
CA HIS A 361 5.19 6.91 -0.54
C HIS A 361 5.32 6.74 0.98
N ILE A 362 6.43 6.19 1.46
CA ILE A 362 6.65 5.82 2.87
C ILE A 362 6.58 7.04 3.80
N GLN A 363 7.16 8.18 3.39
CA GLN A 363 7.34 9.32 4.29
C GLN A 363 6.03 10.06 4.55
N ASP A 364 5.10 10.08 3.59
CA ASP A 364 3.79 10.66 3.78
C ASP A 364 3.01 9.94 4.89
N TRP A 365 2.99 8.60 4.86
CA TRP A 365 2.42 7.79 5.93
C TRP A 365 3.05 8.07 7.30
N LEU A 366 4.38 8.13 7.38
CA LEU A 366 5.11 8.44 8.62
C LEU A 366 4.69 9.82 9.17
N ASN A 367 4.56 10.80 8.28
CA ASN A 367 4.13 12.14 8.67
C ASN A 367 2.71 12.15 9.19
N HIS A 368 1.78 11.49 8.49
CA HIS A 368 0.40 11.33 8.95
C HIS A 368 0.30 10.71 10.34
N ARG A 369 1.24 9.81 10.68
CA ARG A 369 1.23 9.12 11.97
C ARG A 369 1.82 9.94 13.11
N TRP A 370 2.91 10.67 12.86
CA TRP A 370 3.76 11.20 13.92
C TRP A 370 4.08 12.69 13.83
N LEU A 371 3.97 13.31 12.65
CA LEU A 371 4.43 14.70 12.45
C LEU A 371 3.74 15.69 13.38
N SER A 372 2.44 15.51 13.61
CA SER A 372 1.66 16.40 14.46
C SER A 372 2.03 16.31 15.94
N TYR A 373 2.68 15.23 16.38
CA TYR A 373 3.24 15.09 17.73
C TYR A 373 4.63 15.70 17.83
N MET A 374 5.37 15.81 16.72
CA MET A 374 6.73 16.35 16.69
C MET A 374 6.77 17.88 16.50
N CYS A 375 5.68 18.49 16.05
CA CYS A 375 5.60 19.93 15.80
C CYS A 375 5.05 20.67 17.03
N GLU A 376 5.89 21.41 17.76
CA GLU A 376 5.49 22.16 18.98
C GLU A 376 4.33 23.16 18.77
N LYS A 377 4.15 23.64 17.54
CA LYS A 377 3.05 24.56 17.18
C LYS A 377 1.73 23.85 16.90
N SER A 378 1.75 22.52 16.78
CA SER A 378 0.56 21.73 16.51
C SER A 378 -0.31 21.64 17.76
N SER A 379 -1.64 21.70 17.57
CA SER A 379 -2.59 21.51 18.67
C SER A 379 -2.55 20.10 19.29
N THR A 380 -1.95 19.13 18.59
CA THR A 380 -1.77 17.76 19.06
C THR A 380 -0.39 17.49 19.64
N TYR A 381 0.48 18.50 19.74
CA TYR A 381 1.82 18.33 20.30
C TYR A 381 1.76 17.80 21.73
N ASP A 382 2.63 16.85 22.04
CA ASP A 382 2.81 16.29 23.38
C ASP A 382 4.27 15.84 23.51
N PRO A 383 5.03 16.30 24.52
CA PRO A 383 6.46 16.00 24.64
C PRO A 383 6.80 14.51 24.73
N GLU A 384 5.96 13.70 25.39
CA GLU A 384 6.21 12.26 25.53
C GLU A 384 5.90 11.54 24.21
N LYS A 385 4.82 11.92 23.52
CA LYS A 385 4.52 11.41 22.18
C LYS A 385 5.56 11.84 21.15
N ALA A 386 6.09 13.06 21.27
CA ALA A 386 7.18 13.56 20.43
C ALA A 386 8.43 12.70 20.62
N LYS A 387 8.81 12.41 21.87
CA LYS A 387 9.97 11.58 22.18
C LYS A 387 9.83 10.17 21.64
N HIS A 388 8.64 9.59 21.75
CA HIS A 388 8.32 8.30 21.14
C HIS A 388 8.39 8.37 19.60
N ALA A 389 7.76 9.36 18.98
CA ALA A 389 7.80 9.57 17.53
C ALA A 389 9.22 9.72 16.97
N TRP A 390 10.14 10.37 17.69
CA TRP A 390 11.55 10.48 17.31
C TRP A 390 12.35 9.19 17.50
N SER A 391 11.85 8.24 18.30
CA SER A 391 12.51 6.96 18.58
C SER A 391 12.09 5.83 17.63
N GLU A 392 10.92 5.97 17.02
CA GLU A 392 10.44 5.12 15.93
C GLU A 392 11.20 5.44 14.63
#